data_AF-A0A7S3KWJ4-F1
#
_entry.id   AF-A0A7S3KWJ4-F1
#
_cell.length_a   1.000
_cell.length_b   1.000
_cell.length_c   1.000
_cell.angle_alpha   90.00
_cell.angle_beta   90.00
_cell.angle_gamma   90.00
#
_symmetry.space_group_name_H-M   'P 1'
#
loop_
_entity.id
_entity.type
_entity.pdbx_description
1 polymer ?
#
loop_
_entity_poly.entity_id
_entity_poly.type
_entity_poly.pdbx_seq_one_letter_code
_entity_poly.pdbx_strand_id
1 'polypeptide(L)'
;QTEFGVSCESIEAPDAKCNKGRPLRSIAFTVEPEERCEHTRNQQFGESLCTDVSRYVTGDVKIACTDLDDTPLVADPSIVRSGSDFTVTAIAGRALPEKIKCTTYNEDDDILQSNIIDTSGDIPLHLKEKYGSLQVESCDSQSCIQRLDFEFLLENIGKQDFTVTELLVDFGIQ
;
A
#
# COMPACT_ATOMS: atom_id res chain seq x y z
N GLN A 1 5.58 -10.16 24.08
CA GLN A 1 5.06 -11.49 23.68
C GLN A 1 3.69 -11.24 23.06
N THR A 2 3.36 -11.95 21.99
CA THR A 2 2.00 -11.99 21.41
C THR A 2 1.07 -12.81 22.30
N GLU A 3 -0.23 -12.75 22.03
CA GLU A 3 -1.26 -13.49 22.77
C GLU A 3 -1.13 -15.02 22.68
N PHE A 4 -0.39 -15.55 21.70
CA PHE A 4 -0.11 -17.00 21.56
C PHE A 4 1.16 -17.45 22.34
N GLY A 5 1.72 -16.59 23.19
CA GLY A 5 2.99 -16.86 23.88
C GLY A 5 4.21 -16.83 22.95
N VAL A 6 4.02 -16.43 21.68
CA VAL A 6 5.08 -16.27 20.70
C VAL A 6 5.78 -14.95 20.99
N SER A 7 7.11 -14.96 21.15
CA SER A 7 7.87 -13.73 21.38
C SER A 7 7.63 -12.75 20.22
N CYS A 8 7.61 -11.44 20.49
CA CYS A 8 7.60 -10.46 19.40
C CYS A 8 8.85 -10.61 18.51
N GLU A 9 9.94 -11.14 19.08
CA GLU A 9 11.19 -11.48 18.38
C GLU A 9 11.05 -12.68 17.44
N SER A 10 9.96 -13.45 17.55
CA SER A 10 9.68 -14.61 16.67
C SER A 10 8.62 -14.31 15.61
N ILE A 11 8.11 -13.07 15.55
CA ILE A 11 7.37 -12.60 14.38
C ILE A 11 8.42 -12.22 13.34
N GLU A 12 8.63 -13.08 12.35
CA GLU A 12 9.46 -12.72 11.21
C GLU A 12 8.76 -11.59 10.44
N ALA A 13 9.48 -10.48 10.24
CA ALA A 13 9.00 -9.43 9.36
C ALA A 13 8.65 -10.06 8.00
N PRO A 14 7.54 -9.64 7.36
CA PRO A 14 7.24 -10.11 6.02
C PRO A 14 8.43 -9.83 5.12
N ASP A 15 8.70 -10.74 4.17
CA ASP A 15 9.69 -10.47 3.13
C ASP A 15 9.38 -9.10 2.52
N ALA A 16 10.38 -8.23 2.42
CA ALA A 16 10.15 -6.91 1.86
C ALA A 16 9.90 -6.99 0.34
N LYS A 17 10.29 -8.09 -0.33
CA LYS A 17 10.19 -8.26 -1.79
C LYS A 17 8.82 -8.74 -2.21
N CYS A 18 8.08 -7.89 -2.90
CA CYS A 18 6.73 -8.15 -3.37
C CYS A 18 6.66 -9.20 -4.49
N ASN A 19 7.53 -9.08 -5.48
CA ASN A 19 7.43 -9.81 -6.74
C ASN A 19 8.60 -10.80 -6.86
N LYS A 20 8.41 -12.01 -6.30
CA LYS A 20 9.45 -13.07 -6.25
C LYS A 20 9.58 -13.81 -7.59
N GLY A 21 9.84 -13.09 -8.69
CA GLY A 21 9.89 -13.68 -10.04
C GLY A 21 8.53 -14.04 -10.62
N ARG A 22 7.46 -13.36 -10.16
CA ARG A 22 6.09 -13.57 -10.65
C ARG A 22 5.39 -12.24 -10.89
N PRO A 23 4.52 -12.15 -11.92
CA PRO A 23 3.68 -10.98 -12.13
C PRO A 23 2.74 -10.78 -10.95
N LEU A 24 2.63 -9.53 -10.49
CA LEU A 24 1.66 -9.13 -9.47
C LEU A 24 0.25 -9.10 -10.03
N ARG A 25 -0.77 -9.28 -9.20
CA ARG A 25 -2.19 -9.08 -9.55
C ARG A 25 -2.74 -7.79 -8.95
N SER A 26 -2.24 -7.42 -7.78
CA SER A 26 -2.60 -6.17 -7.11
C SER A 26 -1.40 -5.53 -6.44
N ILE A 27 -1.43 -4.21 -6.36
CA ILE A 27 -0.47 -3.42 -5.59
C ILE A 27 -1.24 -2.28 -4.92
N ALA A 28 -0.99 -2.05 -3.63
CA ALA A 28 -1.56 -0.93 -2.91
C ALA A 28 -0.49 0.12 -2.61
N PHE A 29 -0.91 1.38 -2.68
CA PHE A 29 -0.05 2.51 -2.38
C PHE A 29 -0.72 3.44 -1.38
N THR A 30 0.07 4.02 -0.48
CA THR A 30 -0.29 5.28 0.17
C THR A 30 0.10 6.43 -0.76
N VAL A 31 -0.72 7.49 -0.83
CA VAL A 31 -0.37 8.72 -1.54
C VAL A 31 0.04 9.84 -0.58
N GLU A 32 1.13 10.51 -0.89
CA GLU A 32 1.60 11.74 -0.24
C GLU A 32 1.77 12.82 -1.31
N PRO A 33 0.73 13.61 -1.65
CA PRO A 33 0.76 14.56 -2.76
C PRO A 33 1.83 15.66 -2.64
N GLU A 34 2.36 15.88 -1.44
CA GLU A 34 3.47 16.82 -1.14
C GLU A 34 4.81 16.35 -1.69
N GLU A 35 4.93 15.06 -1.97
CA GLU A 35 6.20 14.43 -2.26
C GLU A 35 6.53 14.47 -3.75
N ARG A 36 7.77 14.84 -4.01
CA ARG A 36 8.30 15.08 -5.35
C ARG A 36 9.16 13.93 -5.82
N CYS A 37 9.42 13.89 -7.13
CA CYS A 37 10.29 12.90 -7.72
C CYS A 37 11.71 12.93 -7.14
N GLU A 38 12.20 14.07 -6.67
CA GLU A 38 13.49 14.18 -5.99
C GLU A 38 13.56 13.46 -4.63
N HIS A 39 12.41 13.17 -4.01
CA HIS A 39 12.31 12.41 -2.77
C HIS A 39 12.00 10.92 -2.98
N THR A 40 11.95 10.49 -4.24
CA THR A 40 11.86 9.09 -4.63
C THR A 40 12.97 8.28 -3.96
N ARG A 41 12.61 7.12 -3.43
CA ARG A 41 13.53 6.16 -2.82
C ARG A 41 13.21 4.77 -3.36
N ASN A 42 13.35 4.62 -4.67
CA ASN A 42 13.20 3.32 -5.33
C ASN A 42 14.56 2.76 -5.77
N GLN A 43 14.59 1.45 -5.91
CA GLN A 43 15.73 0.61 -6.29
C GLN A 43 15.59 0.11 -7.73
N GLN A 44 14.47 0.43 -8.42
CA GLN A 44 14.22 0.12 -9.84
C GLN A 44 14.92 1.12 -10.78
N PHE A 45 16.20 1.38 -10.52
CA PHE A 45 16.99 2.40 -11.23
C PHE A 45 16.86 2.29 -12.77
N GLY A 46 16.43 3.38 -13.41
CA GLY A 46 16.35 3.50 -14.88
C GLY A 46 15.08 2.92 -15.52
N GLU A 47 14.37 2.03 -14.83
CA GLU A 47 13.17 1.35 -15.34
C GLU A 47 11.88 1.96 -14.79
N SER A 48 11.97 2.55 -13.59
CA SER A 48 10.94 3.42 -13.02
C SER A 48 11.24 4.89 -13.35
N LEU A 49 10.19 5.63 -13.72
CA LEU A 49 10.30 7.04 -14.08
C LEU A 49 9.26 7.84 -13.31
N CYS A 50 9.73 8.77 -12.48
CA CYS A 50 8.88 9.77 -11.85
C CYS A 50 9.05 11.10 -12.59
N THR A 51 7.94 11.76 -12.93
CA THR A 51 7.93 13.11 -13.52
C THR A 51 6.98 14.02 -12.76
N ASP A 52 7.52 15.10 -12.19
CA ASP A 52 6.75 16.20 -11.60
C ASP A 52 6.30 17.16 -12.73
N VAL A 53 4.99 17.41 -12.84
CA VAL A 53 4.42 18.24 -13.92
C VAL A 53 3.97 19.59 -13.38
N SER A 54 3.28 19.60 -12.24
CA SER A 54 2.75 20.83 -11.65
C SER A 54 3.08 20.92 -10.17
N ARG A 55 2.56 21.98 -9.52
CA ARG A 55 2.85 22.26 -8.12
C ARG A 55 1.96 21.41 -7.22
N TYR A 56 2.47 21.16 -6.02
CA TYR A 56 1.72 20.57 -4.92
C TYR A 56 0.36 21.23 -4.70
N VAL A 57 -0.62 20.40 -4.33
CA VAL A 57 -1.97 20.81 -3.93
C VAL A 57 -2.32 20.22 -2.56
N THR A 58 -2.95 21.03 -1.71
CA THR A 58 -3.58 20.59 -0.47
C THR A 58 -4.96 20.03 -0.79
N GLY A 59 -5.25 18.76 -0.47
CA GLY A 59 -6.61 18.21 -0.62
C GLY A 59 -6.66 16.78 -1.14
N ASP A 60 -7.82 16.42 -1.67
CA ASP A 60 -8.04 15.14 -2.33
C ASP A 60 -7.34 15.15 -3.70
N VAL A 61 -6.72 14.03 -4.07
CA VAL A 61 -6.12 13.84 -5.40
C VAL A 61 -6.81 12.68 -6.10
N LYS A 62 -6.97 12.83 -7.41
CA LYS A 62 -7.48 11.77 -8.27
C LYS A 62 -6.32 10.92 -8.79
N ILE A 63 -6.51 9.62 -8.84
CA ILE A 63 -5.54 8.64 -9.31
C ILE A 63 -6.09 7.95 -10.55
N ALA A 64 -5.30 7.91 -11.61
CA ALA A 64 -5.54 7.04 -12.75
C ALA A 64 -4.29 6.23 -13.05
N CYS A 65 -4.44 4.92 -13.25
CA CYS A 65 -3.34 4.05 -13.64
C CYS A 65 -3.64 3.39 -14.98
N THR A 66 -2.60 3.19 -15.77
CA THR A 66 -2.62 2.58 -17.11
C THR A 66 -1.44 1.64 -17.26
N ASP A 67 -1.45 0.78 -18.28
CA ASP A 67 -0.22 0.18 -18.80
C ASP A 67 0.54 1.17 -19.72
N LEU A 68 1.63 0.74 -20.36
CA LEU A 68 2.40 1.60 -21.26
C LEU A 68 1.75 1.82 -22.64
N ASP A 69 0.70 1.06 -22.96
CA ASP A 69 -0.11 1.22 -24.18
C ASP A 69 -1.41 2.02 -23.89
N ASP A 70 -1.45 2.71 -22.74
CA ASP A 70 -2.58 3.49 -22.23
C ASP A 70 -3.86 2.67 -21.96
N THR A 71 -3.77 1.35 -21.78
CA THR A 71 -4.88 0.51 -21.33
C THR A 71 -5.21 0.83 -19.88
N PRO A 72 -6.48 1.15 -19.53
CA PRO A 72 -6.84 1.53 -18.17
C PRO A 72 -6.72 0.36 -17.18
N LEU A 73 -6.20 0.67 -16.00
CA LEU A 73 -6.21 -0.17 -14.80
C LEU A 73 -7.22 0.40 -13.80
N VAL A 74 -7.62 -0.42 -12.83
CA VAL A 74 -8.54 0.01 -11.77
C VAL A 74 -7.72 0.50 -10.58
N ALA A 75 -7.86 1.78 -10.24
CA ALA A 75 -7.40 2.35 -8.98
C ALA A 75 -8.61 2.55 -8.06
N ASP A 76 -8.60 1.90 -6.89
CA ASP A 76 -9.72 1.91 -5.94
C ASP A 76 -9.26 2.20 -4.49
N PRO A 77 -9.75 3.27 -3.85
CA PRO A 77 -10.56 4.34 -4.45
C PRO A 77 -9.74 5.17 -5.44
N SER A 78 -10.39 5.70 -6.48
CA SER A 78 -9.73 6.56 -7.49
C SER A 78 -9.55 8.01 -7.04
N ILE A 79 -10.09 8.38 -5.89
CA ILE A 79 -9.92 9.70 -5.26
C ILE A 79 -9.49 9.43 -3.82
N VAL A 80 -8.35 9.98 -3.45
CA VAL A 80 -7.69 9.70 -2.16
C VAL A 80 -7.18 10.99 -1.54
N ARG A 81 -7.17 11.02 -0.21
CA ARG A 81 -6.53 12.07 0.58
C ARG A 81 -5.07 11.75 0.80
N SER A 82 -4.28 12.78 1.10
CA SER A 82 -2.92 12.60 1.62
C SER A 82 -2.92 11.61 2.80
N GLY A 83 -1.99 10.64 2.76
CA GLY A 83 -1.85 9.58 3.74
C GLY A 83 -2.88 8.45 3.63
N SER A 84 -3.78 8.48 2.65
CA SER A 84 -4.74 7.39 2.40
C SER A 84 -4.20 6.40 1.36
N ASP A 85 -4.72 5.18 1.42
CA ASP A 85 -4.33 4.10 0.53
C ASP A 85 -5.31 3.95 -0.65
N PHE A 86 -4.79 3.47 -1.77
CA PHE A 86 -5.56 2.92 -2.88
C PHE A 86 -4.91 1.66 -3.43
N THR A 87 -5.71 0.81 -4.07
CA THR A 87 -5.24 -0.43 -4.70
C THR A 87 -5.36 -0.33 -6.21
N VAL A 88 -4.30 -0.75 -6.91
CA VAL A 88 -4.26 -0.90 -8.36
C VAL A 88 -4.43 -2.36 -8.73
N THR A 89 -5.37 -2.65 -9.62
CA THR A 89 -5.62 -3.99 -10.18
C THR A 89 -5.84 -3.92 -11.69
N ALA A 90 -5.54 -5.02 -12.37
CA ALA A 90 -5.93 -5.18 -13.77
C ALA A 90 -7.43 -5.48 -13.88
N ILE A 91 -8.03 -5.07 -15.01
CA ILE A 91 -9.43 -5.37 -15.31
C ILE A 91 -9.65 -6.89 -15.31
N ALA A 92 -10.75 -7.33 -14.70
CA ALA A 92 -11.16 -8.72 -14.57
C ALA A 92 -10.17 -9.62 -13.79
N GLY A 93 -9.38 -9.05 -12.86
CA GLY A 93 -8.55 -9.82 -11.93
C GLY A 93 -7.37 -10.55 -12.58
N ARG A 94 -6.93 -10.06 -13.73
CA ARG A 94 -5.72 -10.54 -14.41
C ARG A 94 -4.46 -10.10 -13.65
N ALA A 95 -3.31 -10.63 -14.06
CA ALA A 95 -2.03 -10.05 -13.64
C ALA A 95 -1.93 -8.61 -14.14
N LEU A 96 -1.26 -7.77 -13.36
CA LEU A 96 -0.80 -6.46 -13.80
C LEU A 96 0.16 -6.63 -14.98
N PRO A 97 0.20 -5.64 -15.89
CA PRO A 97 1.19 -5.60 -16.96
C PRO A 97 2.62 -5.57 -16.39
N GLU A 98 3.63 -5.72 -17.24
CA GLU A 98 5.03 -5.63 -16.80
C GLU A 98 5.36 -4.26 -16.21
N LYS A 99 4.74 -3.19 -16.72
CA LYS A 99 4.91 -1.83 -16.21
C LYS A 99 3.56 -1.14 -16.12
N ILE A 100 3.35 -0.43 -15.03
CA ILE A 100 2.19 0.43 -14.83
C ILE A 100 2.63 1.89 -14.82
N LYS A 101 1.77 2.76 -15.32
CA LYS A 101 1.91 4.21 -15.23
C LYS A 101 0.75 4.75 -14.42
N CYS A 102 1.04 5.26 -13.23
CA CYS A 102 0.07 5.92 -12.36
C CYS A 102 0.27 7.43 -12.39
N THR A 103 -0.80 8.15 -12.65
CA THR A 103 -0.82 9.61 -12.73
C THR A 103 -1.74 10.16 -11.66
N THR A 104 -1.25 11.17 -10.93
CA THR A 104 -2.01 11.90 -9.92
C THR A 104 -2.48 13.22 -10.49
N TYR A 105 -3.71 13.61 -10.16
CA TYR A 105 -4.36 14.82 -10.65
C TYR A 105 -4.92 15.63 -9.49
N ASN A 106 -4.98 16.95 -9.65
CA ASN A 106 -5.73 17.82 -8.74
C ASN A 106 -7.25 17.76 -9.03
N GLU A 107 -8.04 18.55 -8.29
CA GLU A 107 -9.49 18.65 -8.47
C GLU A 107 -9.91 19.23 -9.84
N ASP A 108 -9.02 19.99 -10.49
CA ASP A 108 -9.24 20.61 -11.81
C ASP A 108 -8.78 19.70 -12.97
N ASP A 109 -8.44 18.43 -12.70
CA ASP A 109 -7.88 17.46 -13.65
C ASP A 109 -6.50 17.85 -14.25
N ASP A 110 -5.77 18.79 -13.63
CA ASP A 110 -4.37 19.04 -13.97
C ASP A 110 -3.48 17.90 -13.44
N ILE A 111 -2.53 17.48 -14.27
CA ILE A 111 -1.54 16.47 -13.89
C ILE A 111 -0.59 17.06 -12.84
N LEU A 112 -0.48 16.38 -11.70
CA LEU A 112 0.48 16.69 -10.64
C LEU A 112 1.79 15.95 -10.89
N GLN A 113 1.71 14.63 -10.99
CA GLN A 113 2.86 13.74 -11.11
C GLN A 113 2.50 12.49 -11.91
N SER A 114 3.48 11.92 -12.60
CA SER A 114 3.36 10.63 -13.29
C SER A 114 4.48 9.70 -12.85
N ASN A 115 4.13 8.47 -12.47
CA ASN A 115 5.04 7.44 -11.98
C ASN A 115 4.91 6.17 -12.82
N ILE A 116 6.00 5.76 -13.46
CA ILE A 116 6.14 4.45 -14.11
C ILE A 116 6.81 3.50 -13.11
N ILE A 117 6.21 2.34 -12.89
CA ILE A 117 6.62 1.35 -11.90
C ILE A 117 6.68 -0.02 -12.58
N ASP A 118 7.75 -0.77 -12.36
CA ASP A 118 7.90 -2.13 -12.90
C ASP A 118 7.24 -3.15 -11.98
N THR A 119 6.25 -3.87 -12.51
CA THR A 119 5.44 -4.89 -11.84
C THR A 119 5.64 -6.29 -12.44
N SER A 120 6.63 -6.47 -13.32
CA SER A 120 6.91 -7.71 -14.07
C SER A 120 7.24 -8.91 -13.17
N GLY A 121 7.96 -8.66 -12.07
CA GLY A 121 8.56 -9.71 -11.25
C GLY A 121 10.04 -9.96 -11.55
N ASP A 122 10.58 -9.41 -12.64
CA ASP A 122 11.99 -9.56 -13.00
C ASP A 122 12.87 -8.58 -12.21
N ILE A 123 12.33 -7.40 -11.90
CA ILE A 123 12.98 -6.39 -11.07
C ILE A 123 12.30 -6.38 -9.69
N PRO A 124 13.06 -6.56 -8.60
CA PRO A 124 12.48 -6.53 -7.25
C PRO A 124 11.78 -5.21 -6.96
N LEU A 125 10.48 -5.30 -6.63
CA LEU A 125 9.67 -4.26 -6.04
C LEU A 125 9.60 -4.53 -4.53
N HIS A 126 9.83 -3.49 -3.72
CA HIS A 126 9.86 -3.63 -2.27
C HIS A 126 8.69 -2.91 -1.60
N LEU A 127 8.22 -3.48 -0.49
CA LEU A 127 7.35 -2.77 0.44
C LEU A 127 8.06 -1.52 0.97
N LYS A 128 7.29 -0.44 1.17
CA LYS A 128 7.75 0.89 1.58
C LYS A 128 8.66 1.60 0.59
N GLU A 129 8.78 1.07 -0.61
CA GLU A 129 9.47 1.74 -1.71
C GLU A 129 8.64 2.93 -2.19
N LYS A 130 9.32 4.06 -2.46
CA LYS A 130 8.66 5.33 -2.77
C LYS A 130 8.98 5.79 -4.18
N TYR A 131 7.93 6.03 -4.97
CA TYR A 131 7.91 6.53 -6.34
C TYR A 131 7.23 7.91 -6.35
N GLY A 132 8.01 8.96 -6.15
CA GLY A 132 7.49 10.31 -5.92
C GLY A 132 6.50 10.36 -4.76
N SER A 133 5.25 10.65 -5.09
CA SER A 133 4.10 10.71 -4.18
C SER A 133 3.50 9.36 -3.81
N LEU A 134 3.93 8.26 -4.41
CA LEU A 134 3.35 6.93 -4.18
C LEU A 134 4.31 6.06 -3.37
N GLN A 135 3.84 5.52 -2.24
CA GLN A 135 4.60 4.55 -1.43
C GLN A 135 3.93 3.19 -1.47
N VAL A 136 4.69 2.13 -1.79
CA VAL A 136 4.18 0.75 -1.83
C VAL A 136 3.85 0.26 -0.41
N GLU A 137 2.62 -0.16 -0.18
CA GLU A 137 2.15 -0.67 1.12
C GLU A 137 1.91 -2.18 1.13
N SER A 138 1.39 -2.70 0.01
CA SER A 138 1.15 -4.12 -0.17
C SER A 138 1.19 -4.52 -1.64
N CYS A 139 1.40 -5.81 -1.88
CA CYS A 139 1.43 -6.44 -3.19
C CYS A 139 0.79 -7.83 -3.05
N ASP A 140 -0.21 -8.15 -3.86
CA ASP A 140 -1.01 -9.38 -3.72
C ASP A 140 -1.45 -9.62 -2.26
N SER A 141 -1.05 -10.75 -1.66
CA SER A 141 -1.32 -11.10 -0.25
C SER A 141 -0.24 -10.61 0.72
N GLN A 142 0.80 -9.94 0.22
CA GLN A 142 1.95 -9.50 1.01
C GLN A 142 1.78 -8.04 1.39
N SER A 143 1.67 -7.76 2.69
CA SER A 143 1.45 -6.41 3.21
C SER A 143 2.47 -6.11 4.31
N CYS A 144 2.91 -4.85 4.39
CA CYS A 144 3.72 -4.38 5.52
C CYS A 144 2.89 -4.30 6.82
N ILE A 145 1.57 -4.14 6.68
CA ILE A 145 0.62 -4.12 7.79
C ILE A 145 -0.08 -5.48 7.82
N GLN A 146 0.28 -6.32 8.79
CA GLN A 146 -0.49 -7.52 9.10
C GLN A 146 -1.67 -7.14 9.98
N ARG A 147 -2.86 -7.60 9.60
CA ARG A 147 -4.04 -7.53 10.46
C ARG A 147 -3.82 -8.50 11.63
N LEU A 148 -3.81 -7.98 12.85
CA LEU A 148 -3.84 -8.78 14.07
C LEU A 148 -5.31 -9.00 14.45
N ASP A 149 -5.79 -10.22 14.32
CA ASP A 149 -7.10 -10.63 14.83
C ASP A 149 -6.90 -11.22 16.23
N PHE A 150 -7.41 -10.52 17.25
CA PHE A 150 -7.33 -10.96 18.66
C PHE A 150 -8.56 -11.78 19.02
N GLU A 151 -8.36 -12.95 19.63
CA GLU A 151 -9.43 -13.81 20.15
C GLU A 151 -9.33 -13.90 21.67
N PHE A 152 -10.31 -13.33 22.37
CA PHE A 152 -10.34 -13.32 23.84
C PHE A 152 -11.28 -14.39 24.37
N LEU A 153 -10.74 -15.36 25.11
CA LEU A 153 -11.52 -16.32 25.90
C LEU A 153 -11.75 -15.76 27.31
N LEU A 154 -13.01 -15.43 27.61
CA LEU A 154 -13.45 -14.94 28.92
C LEU A 154 -14.19 -16.07 29.66
N GLU A 155 -13.54 -16.65 30.67
CA GLU A 155 -14.14 -17.70 31.51
C GLU A 155 -14.42 -17.20 32.92
N ASN A 156 -15.65 -17.45 33.40
CA ASN A 156 -15.99 -17.26 34.80
C ASN A 156 -15.52 -18.47 35.62
N ILE A 157 -14.37 -18.34 36.28
CA ILE A 157 -13.88 -19.36 37.23
C ILE A 157 -14.48 -19.22 38.64
N GLY A 158 -15.32 -18.20 38.85
CA GLY A 158 -16.01 -17.92 40.11
C GLY A 158 -17.37 -18.64 40.22
N LYS A 159 -17.96 -18.57 41.42
CA LYS A 159 -19.33 -19.05 41.67
C LYS A 159 -20.40 -17.96 41.52
N GLN A 160 -19.97 -16.72 41.27
CA GLN A 160 -20.86 -15.57 41.14
C GLN A 160 -20.98 -15.20 39.67
N ASP A 161 -22.17 -14.83 39.24
CA ASP A 161 -22.40 -14.38 37.87
C ASP A 161 -21.64 -13.08 37.60
N PHE A 162 -21.12 -12.95 36.38
CA PHE A 162 -20.50 -11.73 35.91
C PHE A 162 -21.03 -11.38 34.52
N THR A 163 -21.04 -10.11 34.18
CA THR A 163 -21.42 -9.62 32.85
C THR A 163 -20.26 -8.80 32.31
N VAL A 164 -19.78 -9.16 31.13
CA VAL A 164 -18.81 -8.36 30.38
C VAL A 164 -19.55 -7.16 29.82
N THR A 165 -19.22 -5.95 30.27
CA THR A 165 -19.84 -4.72 29.77
C THR A 165 -19.01 -4.03 28.70
N GLU A 166 -17.68 -4.18 28.76
CA GLU A 166 -16.75 -3.54 27.85
C GLU A 166 -15.45 -4.35 27.79
N LEU A 167 -14.82 -4.35 26.61
CA LEU A 167 -13.48 -4.87 26.40
C LEU A 167 -12.64 -3.72 25.81
N LEU A 168 -11.62 -3.29 26.55
CA LEU A 168 -10.70 -2.24 26.14
C LEU A 168 -9.33 -2.87 25.88
N VAL A 169 -8.78 -2.62 24.69
CA VAL A 169 -7.42 -3.02 24.33
C VAL A 169 -6.55 -1.76 24.33
N ASP A 170 -5.64 -1.66 25.28
CA ASP A 170 -4.66 -0.58 25.35
C ASP A 170 -3.35 -1.03 24.69
N PHE A 171 -3.07 -0.49 23.52
CA PHE A 171 -1.79 -0.64 22.85
C PHE A 171 -0.87 0.46 23.37
N GLY A 172 -0.23 0.24 24.52
CA GLY A 172 0.70 1.19 25.10
C GLY A 172 1.88 1.48 24.18
N ILE A 173 1.72 2.44 23.27
CA ILE A 173 2.81 2.99 22.47
C ILE A 173 3.57 3.97 23.38
N GLN A 174 4.73 3.55 23.87
CA GLN A 174 5.75 4.44 24.46
C GLN A 174 6.68 4.96 23.37
#